data_AF-H1HHT3-F1
#
_entry.id   AF-H1HHT3-F1
#
_cell.length_a   1.000
_cell.length_b   1.000
_cell.length_c   1.000
_cell.angle_alpha   90.00
_cell.angle_beta   90.00
_cell.angle_gamma   90.00
#
_symmetry.space_group_name_H-M   'P 1'
#
loop_
_entity.id
_entity.type
_entity.pdbx_description
1 polymer ?
#
loop_
_entity_poly.entity_id
_entity_poly.type
_entity_poly.pdbx_seq_one_letter_code
_entity_poly.pdbx_strand_id
1 'polypeptide(L)'
;MDILVFLFFKLFIFWAILTIFEVAVISRMKVNTFKYVKLVKFLEFFYVVLTIISIDFYLYIDIENFSYFYYLLSIIIYFGILIYDFWKKKITKKDFIIYFLYFFIDIVLIYLIMVLILSNFPSI
;
A
#
# COMPACT_ATOMS: atom_id res chain seq x y z
N MET A 1 -24.39 1.25 -11.99
CA MET A 1 -23.21 0.46 -12.38
C MET A 1 -22.14 1.33 -13.03
N ASP A 2 -22.49 2.21 -13.97
CA ASP A 2 -21.51 2.98 -14.77
C ASP A 2 -20.65 3.98 -13.98
N ILE A 3 -21.21 4.66 -12.97
CA ILE A 3 -20.45 5.58 -12.10
C ILE A 3 -19.39 4.84 -11.28
N LEU A 4 -19.71 3.65 -10.77
CA LEU A 4 -18.76 2.83 -10.00
C LEU A 4 -17.60 2.34 -10.87
N VAL A 5 -17.89 1.90 -12.10
CA VAL A 5 -16.86 1.48 -13.07
C VAL A 5 -15.95 2.65 -13.42
N PHE A 6 -16.52 3.84 -13.63
CA PHE A 6 -15.75 5.06 -13.91
C PHE A 6 -14.84 5.46 -12.73
N LEU A 7 -15.35 5.36 -11.49
CA LEU A 7 -14.59 5.69 -10.29
C LEU A 7 -13.43 4.71 -10.06
N PHE A 8 -13.69 3.41 -10.24
CA PHE A 8 -12.68 2.35 -10.15
C PHE A 8 -11.58 2.52 -11.19
N PHE A 9 -11.94 2.87 -12.44
CA PHE A 9 -10.97 3.14 -13.49
C PHE A 9 -10.05 4.33 -13.16
N LYS A 10 -10.62 5.40 -12.60
CA LYS A 10 -9.85 6.58 -12.17
C LYS A 10 -8.87 6.22 -11.03
N LEU A 11 -9.33 5.46 -10.03
CA LEU A 11 -8.49 4.97 -8.93
C LEU A 11 -7.34 4.11 -9.44
N PHE A 12 -7.61 3.22 -10.40
CA PHE A 12 -6.61 2.36 -11.00
C PHE A 12 -5.52 3.15 -11.74
N ILE A 13 -5.90 4.17 -12.51
CA ILE A 13 -4.93 5.06 -13.20
C ILE A 13 -4.06 5.80 -12.18
N PHE A 14 -4.66 6.39 -11.14
CA PHE A 14 -3.91 7.10 -10.11
C PHE A 14 -2.92 6.18 -9.40
N TRP A 15 -3.35 4.97 -9.02
CA TRP A 15 -2.50 3.96 -8.39
C TRP A 15 -1.33 3.54 -9.29
N ALA A 16 -1.57 3.35 -10.59
CA ALA A 16 -0.52 3.03 -11.55
C ALA A 16 0.51 4.16 -11.68
N ILE A 17 0.07 5.41 -11.76
CA ILE A 17 0.96 6.59 -11.84
C ILE A 17 1.83 6.69 -10.57
N LEU A 18 1.23 6.52 -9.39
CA LEU A 18 1.94 6.53 -8.11
C LEU A 18 3.00 5.44 -8.05
N THR A 19 2.66 4.22 -8.45
CA THR A 19 3.60 3.10 -8.48
C THR A 19 4.80 3.41 -9.39
N ILE A 20 4.57 4.00 -10.56
CA ILE A 20 5.67 4.40 -11.48
C ILE A 20 6.54 5.49 -10.83
N PHE A 21 5.92 6.49 -10.22
CA PHE A 21 6.64 7.58 -9.55
C PHE A 21 7.50 7.07 -8.40
N GLU A 22 6.96 6.23 -7.54
CA GLU A 22 7.68 5.62 -6.42
C GLU A 22 8.88 4.80 -6.89
N VAL A 23 8.69 3.92 -7.87
CA VAL A 23 9.78 3.12 -8.47
C VAL A 23 10.84 4.04 -9.06
N ALA A 24 10.44 5.11 -9.74
CA ALA A 24 11.36 6.09 -10.30
C ALA A 24 12.18 6.80 -9.21
N VAL A 25 11.55 7.22 -8.10
CA VAL A 25 12.24 7.86 -6.96
C VAL A 25 13.26 6.91 -6.34
N ILE A 26 12.87 5.66 -6.08
CA ILE A 26 13.72 4.66 -5.44
C ILE A 26 14.89 4.27 -6.35
N SER A 27 14.65 4.11 -7.66
CA SER A 27 15.71 3.83 -8.62
C SER A 27 16.80 4.92 -8.63
N ARG A 28 16.43 6.19 -8.46
CA ARG A 28 17.38 7.32 -8.36
C ARG A 28 18.21 7.29 -7.08
N MET A 29 17.73 6.66 -6.00
CA MET A 29 18.47 6.55 -4.73
C MET A 29 19.61 5.51 -4.76
N LYS A 30 19.79 4.81 -5.89
CA LYS A 30 20.80 3.74 -6.09
C LYS A 30 20.70 2.65 -5.02
N VAL A 31 19.48 2.19 -4.73
CA VAL A 31 19.27 1.05 -3.84
C VAL A 31 19.65 -0.27 -4.52
N ASN A 32 20.15 -1.22 -3.74
CA ASN A 32 20.63 -2.49 -4.28
C ASN A 32 19.51 -3.42 -4.75
N THR A 33 18.27 -3.26 -4.27
CA THR A 33 17.18 -4.18 -4.58
C THR A 33 15.80 -3.50 -4.61
N PHE A 34 14.91 -3.93 -5.49
CA PHE A 34 13.49 -3.53 -5.45
C PHE A 34 12.61 -4.45 -4.59
N LYS A 35 13.21 -5.34 -3.78
CA LYS A 35 12.50 -6.36 -3.00
C LYS A 35 11.37 -5.75 -2.15
N TYR A 36 11.68 -4.69 -1.42
CA TYR A 36 10.74 -4.06 -0.48
C TYR A 36 9.64 -3.27 -1.18
N VAL A 37 9.96 -2.66 -2.32
CA VAL A 37 8.96 -2.01 -3.19
C VAL A 37 7.94 -3.03 -3.68
N LYS A 38 8.42 -4.17 -4.18
CA LYS A 38 7.56 -5.27 -4.61
C LYS A 38 6.73 -5.83 -3.46
N LEU A 39 7.30 -5.93 -2.27
CA LEU A 39 6.60 -6.43 -1.08
C LEU A 39 5.45 -5.50 -0.67
N VAL A 40 5.68 -4.18 -0.62
CA VAL A 40 4.63 -3.19 -0.29
C VAL A 40 3.50 -3.26 -1.32
N LYS A 41 3.82 -3.24 -2.62
CA LYS A 41 2.80 -3.34 -3.68
C LYS A 41 2.04 -4.66 -3.68
N PHE A 42 2.68 -5.77 -3.30
CA PHE A 42 2.00 -7.04 -3.13
C PHE A 42 1.00 -6.99 -1.95
N LEU A 43 1.39 -6.40 -0.83
CA LEU A 43 0.52 -6.25 0.35
C LEU A 43 -0.66 -5.30 0.07
N GLU A 44 -0.43 -4.19 -0.64
CA GLU A 44 -1.50 -3.29 -1.11
C GLU A 44 -2.51 -4.02 -2.00
N PHE A 45 -2.02 -4.74 -3.01
CA PHE A 45 -2.89 -5.49 -3.91
C PHE A 45 -3.70 -6.54 -3.17
N PHE A 46 -3.07 -7.27 -2.24
CA PHE A 46 -3.74 -8.29 -1.44
C PHE A 46 -4.79 -7.68 -0.51
N TYR A 47 -4.55 -6.51 0.07
CA TYR A 47 -5.54 -5.77 0.86
C TYR A 47 -6.78 -5.42 0.04
N VAL A 48 -6.61 -4.93 -1.19
CA VAL A 48 -7.74 -4.61 -2.08
C VAL A 48 -8.55 -5.87 -2.41
N VAL A 49 -7.88 -6.97 -2.76
CA VAL A 49 -8.54 -8.26 -3.06
C VAL A 49 -9.34 -8.76 -1.85
N LEU A 50 -8.74 -8.73 -0.64
CA LEU A 50 -9.44 -9.13 0.57
C LEU A 50 -10.63 -8.24 0.88
N THR A 51 -10.54 -6.94 0.64
CA THR A 51 -11.64 -6.00 0.86
C THR A 51 -12.81 -6.34 -0.05
N ILE A 52 -12.56 -6.64 -1.33
CA ILE A 52 -13.60 -7.07 -2.29
C ILE A 52 -14.25 -8.38 -1.84
N ILE A 53 -13.46 -9.39 -1.48
CA ILE A 53 -13.97 -10.66 -0.96
C ILE A 53 -14.83 -10.43 0.29
N SER A 54 -14.37 -9.57 1.21
CA SER A 54 -15.10 -9.27 2.45
C SER A 54 -16.44 -8.57 2.19
N ILE A 55 -16.55 -7.77 1.14
CA ILE A 55 -17.82 -7.15 0.71
C ILE A 55 -18.81 -8.21 0.25
N ASP A 56 -18.37 -9.19 -0.55
CA ASP A 56 -19.24 -10.26 -1.05
C ASP A 56 -19.67 -11.24 0.07
N PHE A 57 -18.84 -11.42 1.09
CA PHE A 57 -19.08 -12.28 2.25
C PHE A 57 -19.80 -11.57 3.43
N TYR A 58 -20.54 -10.48 3.17
CA TYR A 58 -21.20 -9.54 4.12
C TYR A 58 -21.97 -10.13 5.34
N LEU A 59 -22.11 -11.45 5.46
CA LEU A 59 -22.98 -12.12 6.41
C LEU A 59 -22.33 -12.67 7.69
N TYR A 60 -21.02 -12.52 7.96
CA TYR A 60 -20.44 -13.14 9.17
C TYR A 60 -19.27 -12.43 9.87
N ILE A 61 -18.69 -11.37 9.30
CA ILE A 61 -17.49 -10.71 9.84
C ILE A 61 -17.69 -9.20 9.83
N ASP A 62 -17.34 -8.55 10.94
CA ASP A 62 -17.25 -7.10 11.03
C ASP A 62 -16.12 -6.59 10.11
N ILE A 63 -16.51 -6.06 8.95
CA ILE A 63 -15.63 -5.66 7.84
C ILE A 63 -14.58 -4.65 8.29
N GLU A 64 -14.95 -3.74 9.20
CA GLU A 64 -14.07 -2.66 9.66
C GLU A 64 -12.93 -3.22 10.51
N ASN A 65 -13.25 -4.11 11.46
CA ASN A 65 -12.28 -4.81 12.29
C ASN A 65 -11.38 -5.75 11.47
N PHE A 66 -11.91 -6.41 10.45
CA PHE A 66 -11.15 -7.30 9.57
C PHE A 66 -10.14 -6.54 8.70
N SER A 67 -10.57 -5.42 8.12
CA SER A 67 -9.73 -4.52 7.32
C SER A 67 -8.56 -3.96 8.15
N TYR A 68 -8.85 -3.49 9.37
CA TYR A 68 -7.83 -3.00 10.29
C TYR A 68 -6.83 -4.09 10.68
N PHE A 69 -7.32 -5.30 10.99
CA PHE A 69 -6.48 -6.43 11.33
C PHE A 69 -5.49 -6.77 10.20
N TYR A 70 -5.96 -6.83 8.96
CA TYR A 70 -5.10 -7.14 7.82
C TYR A 70 -4.06 -6.05 7.56
N TYR A 71 -4.46 -4.79 7.67
CA TYR A 71 -3.54 -3.66 7.52
C TYR A 71 -2.42 -3.73 8.56
N LEU A 72 -2.76 -4.00 9.82
CA LEU A 72 -1.79 -4.16 10.90
C LEU A 72 -0.88 -5.37 10.68
N LEU A 73 -1.44 -6.49 10.19
CA LEU A 73 -0.67 -7.66 9.81
C LEU A 73 0.34 -7.36 8.68
N SER A 74 -0.07 -6.57 7.69
CA SER A 74 0.78 -6.13 6.57
C SER A 74 1.97 -5.30 7.04
N ILE A 75 1.72 -4.38 8.00
CA ILE A 75 2.78 -3.60 8.66
C ILE A 75 3.78 -4.54 9.35
N ILE A 76 3.30 -5.51 10.15
CA ILE A 76 4.16 -6.45 10.87
C ILE A 76 4.99 -7.29 9.90
N ILE A 77 4.38 -7.82 8.82
CA ILE A 77 5.08 -8.62 7.81
C ILE A 77 6.18 -7.80 7.14
N TYR A 78 5.87 -6.58 6.71
CA TYR A 78 6.83 -5.70 6.05
C TYR A 78 8.03 -5.40 6.95
N PHE A 79 7.78 -4.90 8.16
CA PHE A 79 8.86 -4.55 9.09
C PHE A 79 9.60 -5.77 9.62
N GLY A 80 8.93 -6.90 9.82
CA GLY A 80 9.55 -8.16 10.19
C GLY A 80 10.61 -8.59 9.17
N ILE A 81 10.29 -8.52 7.87
CA ILE A 81 11.24 -8.83 6.79
C ILE A 81 12.37 -7.81 6.75
N LEU A 82 12.07 -6.52 6.88
CA LEU A 82 13.06 -5.44 6.83
C LEU A 82 14.07 -5.55 7.99
N ILE A 83 13.59 -5.75 9.21
CA ILE A 83 14.44 -5.93 10.41
C ILE A 83 15.25 -7.22 10.30
N TYR A 84 14.63 -8.31 9.84
CA TYR A 84 15.33 -9.59 9.66
C TYR A 84 16.49 -9.47 8.67
N ASP A 85 16.26 -8.87 7.50
CA ASP A 85 17.30 -8.71 6.48
C ASP A 85 18.39 -7.70 6.91
N PHE A 86 18.03 -6.68 7.70
CA PHE A 86 18.98 -5.78 8.33
C PHE A 86 19.88 -6.52 9.35
N TRP A 87 19.27 -7.33 10.23
CA TRP A 87 20.01 -8.10 11.23
C TRP A 87 20.93 -9.14 10.56
N LYS A 88 20.48 -9.77 9.47
CA LYS A 88 21.29 -10.67 8.64
C LYS A 88 22.34 -9.95 7.78
N LYS A 89 22.46 -8.61 7.87
CA LYS A 89 23.39 -7.77 7.10
C LYS A 89 23.24 -7.91 5.58
N LYS A 90 22.04 -8.28 5.10
CA LYS A 90 21.73 -8.33 3.65
C LYS A 90 21.51 -6.95 3.06
N ILE A 91 21.14 -5.97 3.88
CA ILE A 91 20.94 -4.57 3.51
C ILE A 91 21.80 -3.66 4.39
N THR A 92 22.22 -2.52 3.84
CA THR A 92 23.01 -1.53 4.58
C THR A 92 22.11 -0.65 5.46
N LYS A 93 22.71 0.09 6.41
CA LYS A 93 21.99 1.10 7.20
C LYS A 93 21.33 2.17 6.32
N LYS A 94 21.98 2.56 5.23
CA LYS A 94 21.42 3.50 4.24
C LYS A 94 20.17 2.93 3.58
N ASP A 95 20.26 1.69 3.09
CA ASP A 95 19.12 1.03 2.44
C ASP A 95 17.95 0.83 3.40
N PHE A 96 18.24 0.44 4.65
CA PHE A 96 17.22 0.32 5.69
C PHE A 96 16.43 1.62 5.88
N ILE A 97 17.13 2.77 5.99
CA ILE A 97 16.48 4.08 6.13
C ILE A 97 15.64 4.42 4.90
N ILE A 98 16.14 4.14 3.70
CA ILE A 98 15.40 4.40 2.45
C ILE A 98 14.11 3.59 2.42
N TYR A 99 14.17 2.28 2.69
CA TYR A 99 12.97 1.44 2.67
C TYR A 99 12.01 1.77 3.81
N PHE A 100 12.52 2.09 5.00
CA PHE A 100 11.72 2.59 6.10
C PHE A 100 10.94 3.85 5.67
N LEU A 101 11.63 4.87 5.16
CA LEU A 101 11.00 6.11 4.70
C LEU A 101 10.01 5.87 3.56
N TYR A 102 10.35 4.98 2.63
CA TYR A 102 9.47 4.60 1.52
C TYR A 102 8.12 4.10 2.04
N PHE A 103 8.11 3.20 3.03
CA PHE A 103 6.88 2.70 3.63
C PHE A 103 6.01 3.81 4.23
N PHE A 104 6.61 4.79 4.92
CA PHE A 104 5.86 5.93 5.46
C PHE A 104 5.30 6.83 4.36
N ILE A 105 6.07 7.11 3.31
CA ILE A 105 5.62 7.94 2.20
C ILE A 105 4.44 7.27 1.49
N ASP A 106 4.51 5.96 1.27
CA ASP A 106 3.44 5.18 0.65
C ASP A 106 2.13 5.27 1.45
N ILE A 107 2.18 5.06 2.77
CA ILE A 107 1.02 5.22 3.66
C ILE A 107 0.45 6.64 3.60
N VAL A 108 1.31 7.67 3.67
CA VAL A 108 0.88 9.07 3.65
C VAL A 108 0.20 9.40 2.31
N LEU A 109 0.72 8.89 1.19
CA LEU A 109 0.13 9.07 -0.13
C LEU A 109 -1.25 8.42 -0.21
N ILE A 110 -1.39 7.18 0.24
CA ILE A 110 -2.70 6.49 0.30
C ILE A 110 -3.70 7.28 1.14
N TYR A 111 -3.30 7.74 2.32
CA TYR A 111 -4.16 8.54 3.20
C TYR A 111 -4.59 9.86 2.53
N LEU A 112 -3.66 10.57 1.90
CA LEU A 112 -3.95 11.83 1.21
C LEU A 112 -4.93 11.62 0.05
N ILE A 113 -4.78 10.52 -0.71
CA ILE A 113 -5.70 10.15 -1.79
C ILE A 113 -7.10 9.88 -1.24
N MET A 114 -7.21 9.13 -0.14
CA MET A 114 -8.50 8.91 0.52
C MET A 114 -9.19 10.22 0.89
N VAL A 115 -8.47 11.15 1.52
CA VAL A 115 -9.00 12.48 1.89
C VAL A 115 -9.43 13.27 0.66
N LEU A 116 -8.63 13.23 -0.41
CA LEU A 116 -8.94 13.93 -1.67
C LEU A 116 -10.16 13.33 -2.38
N ILE A 117 -10.36 12.02 -2.29
CA ILE A 117 -11.58 11.36 -2.79
C ILE A 117 -12.78 11.79 -1.95
N LEU A 118 -12.70 11.68 -0.62
CA LEU A 118 -13.80 12.00 0.29
C LEU A 118 -14.27 13.46 0.17
N SER A 119 -13.32 14.40 0.03
CA SER A 119 -13.63 15.84 -0.10
C SER A 119 -14.28 16.22 -1.43
N ASN A 120 -14.10 15.42 -2.48
CA ASN A 120 -14.71 15.65 -3.79
C ASN A 120 -16.02 14.84 -3.99
N PHE A 121 -16.44 14.05 -3.00
CA PHE A 121 -17.76 13.44 -3.02
C PHE A 121 -18.81 14.49 -2.67
N PRO A 122 -19.91 14.62 -3.45
CA PRO A 122 -21.02 15.45 -3.03
C PRO A 122 -21.54 14.93 -1.68
N SER A 123 -21.67 15.83 -0.70
CA SER A 123 -22.34 15.52 0.56
C SER A 123 -23.76 15.06 0.24
N ILE A 124 -24.05 13.79 0.46
CA ILE A 124 -25.41 13.22 0.35
C ILE A 124 -26.24 13.71 1.54
#